data_AF-A0A8J9SLB9-F1
#
_entry.id   AF-A0A8J9SLB9-F1
#
_cell.length_a   1.000
_cell.length_b   1.000
_cell.length_c   1.000
_cell.angle_alpha   90.00
_cell.angle_beta   90.00
_cell.angle_gamma   90.00
#
_symmetry.space_group_name_H-M   'P 1'
#
loop_
_entity.id
_entity.type
_entity.pdbx_description
1 polymer ?
#
loop_
_entity_poly.entity_id
_entity_poly.type
_entity_poly.pdbx_seq_one_letter_code
_entity_poly.pdbx_strand_id
1 'polypeptide(L)'
;MGGLRSSNSQLDVLDVAPSQLVPHTLKTVKGKRAAARSMVGEPFEHDAPAIQEHENEPAEVVIVCEPEGTSLMMGGLHPRASLYERPVNLDSAKAAHSEFRRVMREHGVKVLTVRDIMKYGVHDHMGARVELEELATKALKYQIAEGFCLEDLSDEDRYYVTKEYMREVLEHMSIAQLIDTILINPTVHISPSYRDTGLHATYTFKPLSNLVYTRDQQITTCKGIVMGRLRSEQRQLEVELMRFCHNKLGLPVVGEIEAPGFLEGGDYFSAGRDLAMVGIGLRSNFEACRQLMEKDLLGTRRLAIVRDEYEQHQDRMHLDCVFSILGDDCCLMLDEMMGEESATRRLVDEWTRTPDGGYELTRQGVEFSEYMRSEGYHIIPIKAADQLLYGCNVLNLGNSKVLSVHAATARQIVRDPHFKGEVQVVNFTPITSMYGAVHCSSQVVRRIPRRYLEDSDATHHGATTENGSVRGGNAFPGDALPSSPPMRPTAGGSQSGGSTAAIDILAAGRRNGSAHGATSAAEALGISRMSGSLRGSSLAKDALSRQFAE
;
A
#
# COMPACT_ATOMS: atom_id res chain seq x y z
N MET A 1 -35.29 35.66 22.82
CA MET A 1 -36.17 35.30 21.70
C MET A 1 -35.63 36.01 20.47
N GLY A 2 -35.14 35.39 19.43
CA GLY A 2 -35.16 34.00 18.98
C GLY A 2 -34.98 34.09 17.46
N GLY A 3 -33.98 33.39 16.91
CA GLY A 3 -33.69 33.43 15.49
C GLY A 3 -32.38 32.73 15.17
N LEU A 4 -32.33 31.42 15.45
CA LEU A 4 -31.30 30.54 14.90
C LEU A 4 -31.31 30.67 13.37
N ARG A 5 -30.20 31.10 12.79
CA ARG A 5 -29.93 30.84 11.37
C ARG A 5 -29.56 29.37 11.27
N SER A 6 -30.48 28.59 10.73
CA SER A 6 -30.30 27.19 10.38
C SER A 6 -29.11 27.02 9.43
N SER A 7 -28.27 26.04 9.76
CA SER A 7 -27.22 25.48 8.92
C SER A 7 -27.77 25.10 7.55
N ASN A 8 -27.46 25.89 6.52
CA ASN A 8 -27.59 25.46 5.15
C ASN A 8 -26.35 24.64 4.78
N SER A 9 -26.62 23.45 4.25
CA SER A 9 -25.69 22.56 3.58
C SER A 9 -24.73 23.32 2.64
N GLN A 10 -23.43 23.06 2.79
CA GLN A 10 -22.40 23.44 1.82
C GLN A 10 -22.80 22.91 0.43
N LEU A 11 -23.20 23.82 -0.43
CA LEU A 11 -23.58 23.58 -1.82
C LEU A 11 -22.29 23.53 -2.65
N ASP A 12 -21.83 22.32 -3.03
CA ASP A 12 -20.91 22.14 -4.17
C ASP A 12 -21.69 22.48 -5.46
N VAL A 13 -21.51 23.68 -6.05
CA VAL A 13 -22.14 24.11 -7.32
C VAL A 13 -21.16 25.07 -8.02
N LEU A 14 -20.90 25.03 -9.35
CA LEU A 14 -21.87 24.97 -10.45
C LEU A 14 -21.36 24.23 -11.71
N ASP A 15 -22.22 23.37 -12.26
CA ASP A 15 -22.32 23.18 -13.72
C ASP A 15 -23.12 24.38 -14.27
N VAL A 16 -22.46 25.52 -14.52
CA VAL A 16 -23.08 26.60 -15.30
C VAL A 16 -23.08 26.17 -16.75
N ALA A 17 -24.24 25.75 -17.26
CA ALA A 17 -24.35 25.40 -18.67
C ALA A 17 -24.01 26.61 -19.55
N PRO A 18 -23.03 26.53 -20.46
CA PRO A 18 -22.86 27.55 -21.48
C PRO A 18 -24.09 27.51 -22.39
N SER A 19 -24.79 28.65 -22.49
CA SER A 19 -25.91 28.79 -23.40
C SER A 19 -25.47 28.50 -24.83
N GLN A 20 -26.16 27.55 -25.47
CA GLN A 20 -26.11 27.18 -26.89
C GLN A 20 -24.85 26.48 -27.41
N LEU A 21 -24.65 25.20 -27.04
CA LEU A 21 -23.97 24.23 -27.91
C LEU A 21 -24.69 22.88 -27.90
N VAL A 22 -24.80 22.30 -29.10
CA VAL A 22 -25.55 21.09 -29.46
C VAL A 22 -25.18 19.89 -28.57
N PRO A 23 -26.12 19.01 -28.17
CA PRO A 23 -25.82 17.87 -27.32
C PRO A 23 -24.98 16.83 -28.10
N HIS A 24 -23.66 16.88 -27.94
CA HIS A 24 -22.82 15.75 -28.27
C HIS A 24 -22.93 14.72 -27.15
N THR A 25 -23.68 13.66 -27.42
CA THR A 25 -23.68 12.43 -26.65
C THR A 25 -22.23 11.96 -26.56
N LEU A 26 -21.62 12.05 -25.37
CA LEU A 26 -20.32 11.46 -25.07
C LEU A 26 -20.48 9.93 -25.15
N LYS A 27 -20.38 9.40 -26.37
CA LYS A 27 -20.02 8.00 -26.58
C LYS A 27 -18.65 7.81 -25.97
N THR A 28 -18.52 6.80 -25.11
CA THR A 28 -17.25 6.32 -24.58
C THR A 28 -16.28 6.16 -25.76
N VAL A 29 -15.30 7.06 -25.86
CA VAL A 29 -14.28 6.99 -26.91
C VAL A 29 -13.44 5.75 -26.58
N LYS A 30 -13.71 4.64 -27.27
CA LYS A 30 -12.81 3.48 -27.37
C LYS A 30 -11.59 3.88 -28.20
N GLY A 31 -10.86 4.89 -27.75
CA GLY A 31 -9.53 5.23 -28.28
C GLY A 31 -8.51 4.24 -27.73
N LYS A 32 -7.43 4.00 -28.48
CA LYS A 32 -6.30 3.16 -28.06
C LYS A 32 -5.67 3.75 -26.79
N ARG A 33 -6.14 3.29 -25.63
CA ARG A 33 -5.60 3.64 -24.30
C ARG A 33 -4.18 3.09 -24.18
N ALA A 34 -3.28 3.87 -23.57
CA ALA A 34 -2.01 3.33 -23.10
C ALA A 34 -2.28 2.52 -21.84
N ALA A 35 -2.60 1.24 -22.01
CA ALA A 35 -2.68 0.32 -20.90
C ALA A 35 -1.25 0.06 -20.40
N ALA A 36 -1.04 0.17 -19.10
CA ALA A 36 0.21 -0.14 -18.42
C ALA A 36 0.41 -1.65 -18.19
N ARG A 37 -0.25 -2.50 -18.99
CA ARG A 37 -0.16 -3.98 -18.91
C ARG A 37 1.27 -4.49 -19.08
N SER A 38 2.07 -3.85 -19.93
CA SER A 38 3.50 -4.16 -20.07
C SER A 38 4.28 -3.97 -18.76
N MET A 39 3.85 -3.07 -17.87
CA MET A 39 4.47 -2.92 -16.56
C MET A 39 4.31 -4.18 -15.73
N VAL A 40 3.22 -4.93 -15.86
CA VAL A 40 3.02 -6.20 -15.14
C VAL A 40 3.52 -7.42 -15.91
N GLY A 41 3.67 -7.32 -17.24
CA GLY A 41 4.22 -8.36 -18.14
C GLY A 41 3.16 -8.85 -19.14
N GLU A 42 3.57 -9.31 -20.34
CA GLU A 42 2.67 -9.86 -21.38
C GLU A 42 3.15 -11.26 -21.84
N PRO A 43 2.23 -12.19 -22.24
CA PRO A 43 0.78 -12.17 -22.01
C PRO A 43 0.41 -13.00 -20.78
N PHE A 44 -0.70 -12.63 -20.14
CA PHE A 44 -1.32 -13.42 -19.11
C PHE A 44 -1.88 -14.70 -19.73
N GLU A 45 -1.41 -15.88 -19.31
CA GLU A 45 -1.92 -17.16 -19.83
C GLU A 45 -3.42 -17.36 -19.50
N HIS A 46 -3.96 -16.60 -18.54
CA HIS A 46 -5.37 -16.64 -18.12
C HIS A 46 -5.93 -15.22 -17.90
N ASP A 47 -7.22 -15.03 -18.20
CA ASP A 47 -7.98 -13.77 -18.06
C ASP A 47 -8.01 -13.18 -16.63
N ALA A 48 -7.44 -13.86 -15.63
CA ALA A 48 -7.29 -13.37 -14.25
C ALA A 48 -5.84 -13.47 -13.75
N PRO A 49 -4.99 -12.47 -14.06
CA PRO A 49 -3.58 -12.48 -13.65
C PRO A 49 -3.29 -11.85 -12.28
N ALA A 50 -4.30 -11.33 -11.59
CA ALA A 50 -4.14 -10.63 -10.31
C ALA A 50 -4.77 -11.44 -9.18
N ILE A 51 -4.21 -12.62 -8.89
CA ILE A 51 -4.72 -13.53 -7.87
C ILE A 51 -3.66 -13.81 -6.79
N GLN A 52 -4.17 -14.24 -5.64
CA GLN A 52 -3.37 -14.71 -4.52
C GLN A 52 -4.09 -15.92 -3.91
N GLU A 53 -3.45 -17.08 -3.96
CA GLU A 53 -3.97 -18.30 -3.33
C GLU A 53 -3.35 -18.47 -1.94
N HIS A 54 -2.06 -18.13 -1.73
CA HIS A 54 -1.39 -18.24 -0.43
C HIS A 54 -0.38 -17.10 -0.17
N GLU A 55 -0.25 -16.60 1.06
CA GLU A 55 0.75 -15.58 1.42
C GLU A 55 2.21 -16.00 1.19
N ASN A 56 2.48 -17.30 1.24
CA ASN A 56 3.80 -17.90 0.99
C ASN A 56 4.09 -18.22 -0.49
N GLU A 57 3.21 -17.86 -1.42
CA GLU A 57 3.51 -18.00 -2.85
C GLU A 57 4.46 -16.89 -3.34
N PRO A 58 5.33 -17.18 -4.33
CA PRO A 58 6.24 -16.19 -4.89
C PRO A 58 5.53 -14.91 -5.30
N ALA A 59 5.91 -13.78 -4.71
CA ALA A 59 5.40 -12.47 -5.10
C ALA A 59 6.03 -12.07 -6.44
N GLU A 60 5.20 -11.74 -7.43
CA GLU A 60 5.67 -11.33 -8.76
C GLU A 60 5.55 -9.82 -8.93
N VAL A 61 4.42 -9.25 -8.53
CA VAL A 61 4.13 -7.81 -8.68
C VAL A 61 3.66 -7.23 -7.36
N VAL A 62 4.35 -6.18 -6.92
CA VAL A 62 3.99 -5.40 -5.73
C VAL A 62 3.79 -3.95 -6.12
N ILE A 63 2.67 -3.36 -5.68
CA ILE A 63 2.41 -1.93 -5.74
C ILE A 63 2.74 -1.32 -4.38
N VAL A 64 3.49 -0.21 -4.40
CA VAL A 64 3.82 0.60 -3.23
C VAL A 64 3.55 2.08 -3.52
N CYS A 65 3.45 2.92 -2.50
CA CYS A 65 3.37 4.37 -2.67
C CYS A 65 4.55 5.04 -1.97
N GLU A 66 5.32 5.83 -2.71
CA GLU A 66 6.45 6.55 -2.14
C GLU A 66 5.97 7.62 -1.15
N PRO A 67 6.73 7.86 -0.05
CA PRO A 67 6.48 8.96 0.88
C PRO A 67 6.89 10.30 0.25
N GLU A 68 6.13 10.76 -0.75
CA GLU A 68 6.46 11.93 -1.55
C GLU A 68 5.88 13.25 -1.04
N GLY A 69 6.57 14.32 -1.44
CA GLY A 69 6.86 15.48 -0.59
C GLY A 69 5.74 16.48 -0.29
N THR A 70 4.54 16.38 -0.88
CA THR A 70 3.47 17.35 -0.59
C THR A 70 2.30 16.74 0.17
N SER A 71 1.77 15.59 -0.25
CA SER A 71 0.69 14.92 0.50
C SER A 71 1.16 14.46 1.89
N LEU A 72 2.34 13.86 1.97
CA LEU A 72 2.91 13.41 3.24
C LEU A 72 3.38 14.58 4.12
N MET A 73 3.90 15.65 3.50
CA MET A 73 4.28 16.86 4.22
C MET A 73 3.08 17.51 4.90
N MET A 74 1.96 17.63 4.19
CA MET A 74 0.71 18.15 4.75
C MET A 74 0.21 17.28 5.92
N GLY A 75 0.27 15.94 5.77
CA GLY A 75 -0.03 15.02 6.87
C GLY A 75 0.89 15.23 8.09
N GLY A 76 2.17 15.50 7.84
CA GLY A 76 3.18 15.77 8.85
C GLY A 76 3.02 17.08 9.62
N LEU A 77 2.19 18.02 9.15
CA LEU A 77 1.92 19.29 9.86
C LEU A 77 1.16 19.08 11.17
N HIS A 78 0.31 18.04 11.25
CA HIS A 78 -0.37 17.65 12.48
C HIS A 78 -0.46 16.10 12.59
N PRO A 79 0.64 15.41 12.95
CA PRO A 79 0.77 13.95 12.84
C PRO A 79 -0.40 13.16 13.42
N ARG A 80 -0.83 13.45 14.65
CA ARG A 80 -1.90 12.69 15.34
C ARG A 80 -3.26 12.81 14.66
N ALA A 81 -3.55 13.94 14.00
CA ALA A 81 -4.82 14.13 13.28
C ALA A 81 -4.79 13.45 11.91
N SER A 82 -3.59 13.31 11.34
CA SER A 82 -3.32 12.63 10.07
C SER A 82 -3.06 11.12 10.23
N LEU A 83 -3.44 10.55 11.38
CA LEU A 83 -3.24 9.13 11.71
C LEU A 83 -1.75 8.70 11.74
N TYR A 84 -0.85 9.57 12.17
CA TYR A 84 0.55 9.22 12.42
C TYR A 84 0.84 9.08 13.92
N GLU A 85 1.74 8.15 14.25
CA GLU A 85 2.17 7.86 15.61
C GLU A 85 3.12 8.96 16.13
N ARG A 86 4.06 9.39 15.28
CA ARG A 86 5.17 10.28 15.61
C ARG A 86 5.48 11.26 14.46
N PRO A 87 6.19 12.37 14.74
CA PRO A 87 6.68 13.26 13.67
C PRO A 87 7.57 12.53 12.66
N VAL A 88 7.48 12.92 11.39
CA VAL A 88 8.15 12.25 10.27
C VAL A 88 9.19 13.17 9.63
N ASN A 89 10.38 12.61 9.37
CA ASN A 89 11.35 13.23 8.48
C ASN A 89 11.19 12.65 7.07
N LEU A 90 10.78 13.48 6.10
CA LEU A 90 10.45 13.07 4.75
C LEU A 90 11.64 12.50 3.98
N ASP A 91 12.83 13.07 4.13
CA ASP A 91 14.02 12.59 3.40
C ASP A 91 14.46 11.23 3.92
N SER A 92 14.44 11.04 5.25
CA SER A 92 14.66 9.73 5.86
C SER A 92 13.61 8.71 5.45
N ALA A 93 12.33 9.10 5.36
CA ALA A 93 11.26 8.22 4.89
C ALA A 93 11.45 7.81 3.42
N LYS A 94 11.80 8.75 2.53
CA LYS A 94 12.11 8.46 1.12
C LYS A 94 13.30 7.51 0.99
N ALA A 95 14.36 7.73 1.75
CA ALA A 95 15.53 6.86 1.74
C ALA A 95 15.18 5.43 2.20
N ALA A 96 14.45 5.30 3.31
CA ALA A 96 13.98 4.00 3.82
C ALA A 96 13.06 3.28 2.82
N HIS A 97 12.12 4.00 2.19
CA HIS A 97 11.24 3.44 1.18
C HIS A 97 12.00 3.02 -0.09
N SER A 98 13.00 3.81 -0.52
CA SER A 98 13.85 3.47 -1.66
C SER A 98 14.63 2.18 -1.42
N GLU A 99 15.17 2.02 -0.21
CA GLU A 99 15.85 0.79 0.21
C GLU A 99 14.89 -0.41 0.22
N PHE A 100 13.69 -0.24 0.79
CA PHE A 100 12.66 -1.28 0.78
C PHE A 100 12.32 -1.76 -0.65
N ARG A 101 12.15 -0.84 -1.60
CA ARG A 101 11.93 -1.20 -3.01
C ARG A 101 13.13 -1.92 -3.63
N ARG A 102 14.36 -1.48 -3.32
CA ARG A 102 15.59 -2.13 -3.80
C ARG A 102 15.65 -3.58 -3.33
N VAL A 103 15.43 -3.82 -2.04
CA VAL A 103 15.44 -5.16 -1.44
C VAL A 103 14.41 -6.08 -2.08
N MET A 104 13.17 -5.62 -2.30
CA MET A 104 12.16 -6.43 -3.00
C MET A 104 12.58 -6.76 -4.45
N ARG A 105 13.16 -5.80 -5.18
CA ARG A 105 13.65 -6.02 -6.56
C ARG A 105 14.80 -7.02 -6.63
N GLU A 106 15.67 -7.04 -5.63
CA GLU A 106 16.76 -8.03 -5.53
C GLU A 106 16.25 -9.46 -5.32
N HIS A 107 15.06 -9.60 -4.74
CA HIS A 107 14.37 -10.90 -4.64
C HIS A 107 13.60 -11.28 -5.91
N GLY A 108 13.75 -10.51 -7.00
CA GLY A 108 13.08 -10.77 -8.28
C GLY A 108 11.66 -10.23 -8.36
N VAL A 109 11.19 -9.49 -7.35
CA VAL A 109 9.84 -8.92 -7.33
C VAL A 109 9.78 -7.66 -8.18
N LYS A 110 8.75 -7.56 -9.01
CA LYS A 110 8.50 -6.34 -9.78
C LYS A 110 7.79 -5.31 -8.90
N VAL A 111 8.52 -4.26 -8.52
CA VAL A 111 8.02 -3.21 -7.64
C VAL A 111 7.61 -1.98 -8.45
N LEU A 112 6.31 -1.71 -8.47
CA LEU A 112 5.67 -0.58 -9.13
C LEU A 112 5.26 0.47 -8.10
N THR A 113 5.44 1.76 -8.41
CA THR A 113 4.92 2.82 -7.55
C THR A 113 3.61 3.38 -8.08
N VAL A 114 2.74 3.87 -7.20
CA VAL A 114 1.51 4.59 -7.59
C VAL A 114 1.82 5.70 -8.61
N ARG A 115 2.87 6.50 -8.37
CA ARG A 115 3.28 7.59 -9.26
C ARG A 115 3.76 7.09 -10.62
N ASP A 116 4.57 6.03 -10.66
CA ASP A 116 5.03 5.42 -11.92
C ASP A 116 3.85 4.92 -12.75
N ILE A 117 2.87 4.28 -12.08
CA ILE A 117 1.65 3.80 -12.73
C ILE A 117 0.87 4.98 -13.31
N MET A 118 0.63 6.04 -12.53
CA MET A 118 -0.10 7.23 -12.99
C MET A 118 0.58 7.91 -14.18
N LYS A 119 1.92 8.02 -14.15
CA LYS A 119 2.73 8.65 -15.20
C LYS A 119 2.81 7.81 -16.49
N TYR A 120 2.60 6.50 -16.41
CA TYR A 120 2.81 5.60 -17.54
C TYR A 120 2.00 6.00 -18.78
N GLY A 121 2.72 6.16 -19.90
CA GLY A 121 2.16 6.48 -21.22
C GLY A 121 1.54 7.88 -21.35
N VAL A 122 1.57 8.71 -20.31
CA VAL A 122 0.90 10.03 -20.31
C VAL A 122 1.58 11.02 -21.27
N HIS A 123 2.90 10.95 -21.44
CA HIS A 123 3.62 11.79 -22.39
C HIS A 123 3.31 11.44 -23.85
N ASP A 124 3.17 10.15 -24.14
CA ASP A 124 3.13 9.65 -25.52
C ASP A 124 1.70 9.39 -26.03
N HIS A 125 0.73 9.28 -25.11
CA HIS A 125 -0.64 8.90 -25.44
C HIS A 125 -1.66 9.86 -24.83
N MET A 126 -2.32 10.63 -25.71
CA MET A 126 -3.31 11.63 -25.30
C MET A 126 -4.48 11.03 -24.49
N GLY A 127 -4.89 9.80 -24.77
CA GLY A 127 -5.92 9.12 -23.97
C GLY A 127 -5.50 8.93 -22.50
N ALA A 128 -4.24 8.59 -22.24
CA ALA A 128 -3.72 8.46 -20.88
C ALA A 128 -3.56 9.82 -20.19
N ARG A 129 -3.28 10.87 -20.96
CA ARG A 129 -3.25 12.26 -20.48
C ARG A 129 -4.63 12.73 -20.02
N VAL A 130 -5.65 12.58 -20.88
CA VAL A 130 -7.03 12.95 -20.56
C VAL A 130 -7.55 12.14 -19.36
N GLU A 131 -7.22 10.85 -19.25
CA GLU A 131 -7.58 10.04 -18.07
C GLU A 131 -6.99 10.58 -16.76
N LEU A 132 -5.76 11.10 -16.79
CA LEU A 132 -5.12 11.72 -15.63
C LEU A 132 -5.73 13.09 -15.31
N GLU A 133 -6.04 13.90 -16.32
CA GLU A 133 -6.73 15.19 -16.16
C GLU A 133 -8.13 15.03 -15.59
N GLU A 134 -8.90 14.02 -16.04
CA GLU A 134 -10.22 13.71 -15.50
C GLU A 134 -10.13 13.24 -14.03
N LEU A 135 -9.09 12.50 -13.66
CA LEU A 135 -8.84 12.16 -12.26
C LEU A 135 -8.49 13.39 -11.42
N ALA A 136 -7.66 14.29 -11.95
CA ALA A 136 -7.33 15.56 -11.29
C ALA A 136 -8.56 16.48 -11.16
N THR A 137 -9.46 16.49 -12.15
CA THR A 137 -10.72 17.24 -12.14
C THR A 137 -11.64 16.78 -11.02
N LYS A 138 -11.63 15.47 -10.67
CA LYS A 138 -12.39 14.95 -9.52
C LYS A 138 -11.76 15.34 -8.17
N ALA A 139 -10.45 15.54 -8.14
CA ALA A 139 -9.71 15.86 -6.92
C ALA A 139 -9.66 17.36 -6.60
N LEU A 140 -9.64 18.24 -7.61
CA LEU A 140 -9.64 19.69 -7.45
C LEU A 140 -11.06 20.22 -7.28
N LYS A 141 -11.29 21.05 -6.25
CA LYS A 141 -12.57 21.74 -6.04
C LYS A 141 -12.41 23.25 -6.04
N TYR A 142 -13.36 23.95 -6.64
CA TYR A 142 -13.54 25.39 -6.48
C TYR A 142 -14.80 25.65 -5.65
N GLN A 143 -14.70 26.54 -4.67
CA GLN A 143 -15.79 26.95 -3.81
C GLN A 143 -15.72 28.46 -3.60
N ILE A 144 -16.87 29.13 -3.48
CA ILE A 144 -16.91 30.51 -3.04
C ILE A 144 -16.58 30.56 -1.55
N ALA A 145 -15.68 31.47 -1.15
CA ALA A 145 -15.23 31.60 0.23
C ALA A 145 -16.39 31.95 1.18
N GLU A 146 -16.28 31.54 2.45
CA GLU A 146 -17.30 31.80 3.46
C GLU A 146 -17.61 33.31 3.57
N GLY A 147 -18.89 33.65 3.59
CA GLY A 147 -19.37 35.03 3.65
C GLY A 147 -19.56 35.72 2.30
N PHE A 148 -19.23 35.05 1.19
CA PHE A 148 -19.47 35.53 -0.17
C PHE A 148 -20.44 34.60 -0.91
N CYS A 149 -21.01 35.11 -2.00
CA CYS A 149 -21.84 34.38 -2.94
C CYS A 149 -21.38 34.64 -4.39
N LEU A 150 -21.90 33.87 -5.33
CA LEU A 150 -21.54 33.99 -6.74
C LEU A 150 -21.91 35.36 -7.32
N GLU A 151 -22.98 35.96 -6.78
CA GLU A 151 -23.48 37.27 -7.16
C GLU A 151 -22.52 38.40 -6.77
N ASP A 152 -21.62 38.16 -5.80
CA ASP A 152 -20.57 39.11 -5.43
C ASP A 152 -19.42 39.18 -6.44
N LEU A 153 -19.36 38.23 -7.39
CA LEU A 153 -18.38 38.23 -8.48
C LEU A 153 -18.89 39.07 -9.66
N SER A 154 -17.95 39.73 -10.34
CA SER A 154 -18.25 40.39 -11.61
C SER A 154 -18.67 39.36 -12.67
N ASP A 155 -19.42 39.79 -13.69
CA ASP A 155 -19.83 38.89 -14.78
C ASP A 155 -18.62 38.29 -15.51
N GLU A 156 -17.52 39.03 -15.61
CA GLU A 156 -16.25 38.56 -16.18
C GLU A 156 -15.57 37.50 -15.29
N ASP A 157 -15.61 37.68 -13.97
CA ASP A 157 -14.95 36.79 -13.02
C ASP A 157 -15.67 35.45 -12.80
N ARG A 158 -16.98 35.39 -13.11
CA ARG A 158 -17.78 34.17 -12.97
C ARG A 158 -17.25 33.00 -13.81
N TYR A 159 -16.52 33.27 -14.90
CA TYR A 159 -15.87 32.22 -15.67
C TYR A 159 -14.81 31.47 -14.87
N TYR A 160 -14.04 32.16 -14.02
CA TYR A 160 -12.91 31.59 -13.29
C TYR A 160 -13.29 30.66 -12.13
N VAL A 161 -14.58 30.49 -11.85
CA VAL A 161 -15.10 29.52 -10.88
C VAL A 161 -15.81 28.34 -11.54
N THR A 162 -15.81 28.28 -12.88
CA THR A 162 -16.46 27.21 -13.66
C THR A 162 -15.58 25.96 -13.78
N LYS A 163 -16.20 24.83 -14.12
CA LYS A 163 -15.46 23.60 -14.48
C LYS A 163 -14.71 23.74 -15.79
N GLU A 164 -15.19 24.58 -16.70
CA GLU A 164 -14.55 24.85 -17.98
C GLU A 164 -13.18 25.50 -17.76
N TYR A 165 -13.11 26.54 -16.92
CA TYR A 165 -11.83 27.15 -16.55
C TYR A 165 -10.94 26.18 -15.76
N MET A 166 -11.51 25.40 -14.83
CA MET A 166 -10.75 24.37 -14.10
C MET A 166 -10.07 23.38 -15.05
N ARG A 167 -10.77 22.91 -16.09
CA ARG A 167 -10.20 22.02 -17.10
C ARG A 167 -9.08 22.69 -17.87
N GLU A 168 -9.28 23.93 -18.32
CA GLU A 168 -8.23 24.71 -18.99
C GLU A 168 -6.97 24.80 -18.11
N VAL A 169 -7.12 25.09 -16.81
CA VAL A 169 -6.00 25.13 -15.86
C VAL A 169 -5.30 23.78 -15.77
N LEU A 170 -6.04 22.68 -15.65
CA LEU A 170 -5.47 21.31 -15.56
C LEU A 170 -4.78 20.88 -16.87
N GLU A 171 -5.31 21.24 -18.03
CA GLU A 171 -4.71 20.96 -19.34
C GLU A 171 -3.31 21.60 -19.48
N HIS A 172 -3.10 22.77 -18.87
CA HIS A 172 -1.80 23.45 -18.87
C HIS A 172 -0.83 22.93 -17.78
N MET A 173 -1.29 22.12 -16.84
CA MET A 173 -0.42 21.53 -15.82
C MET A 173 0.54 20.49 -16.42
N SER A 174 1.74 20.44 -15.85
CA SER A 174 2.65 19.30 -16.05
C SER A 174 2.07 18.03 -15.42
N ILE A 175 2.58 16.86 -15.85
CA ILE A 175 2.16 15.57 -15.30
C ILE A 175 2.42 15.50 -13.79
N ALA A 176 3.53 16.05 -13.32
CA ALA A 176 3.85 16.09 -11.89
C ALA A 176 2.80 16.91 -11.11
N GLN A 177 2.43 18.09 -11.64
CA GLN A 177 1.39 18.94 -11.03
C GLN A 177 0.03 18.24 -11.02
N LEU A 178 -0.38 17.55 -12.09
CA LEU A 178 -1.63 16.78 -12.11
C LEU A 178 -1.65 15.70 -11.02
N ILE A 179 -0.57 14.92 -10.90
CA ILE A 179 -0.47 13.88 -9.88
C ILE A 179 -0.50 14.49 -8.48
N ASP A 180 0.22 15.59 -8.25
CA ASP A 180 0.23 16.23 -6.94
C ASP A 180 -1.15 16.83 -6.58
N THR A 181 -1.88 17.40 -7.55
CA THR A 181 -3.27 17.82 -7.36
C THR A 181 -4.16 16.65 -6.92
N ILE A 182 -4.00 15.47 -7.54
CA ILE A 182 -4.74 14.26 -7.16
C ILE A 182 -4.40 13.81 -5.73
N LEU A 183 -3.12 13.80 -5.37
CA LEU A 183 -2.65 13.34 -4.06
C LEU A 183 -2.95 14.33 -2.92
N ILE A 184 -3.06 15.63 -3.22
CA ILE A 184 -3.34 16.69 -2.23
C ILE A 184 -4.85 16.89 -2.02
N ASN A 185 -5.66 16.65 -3.05
CA ASN A 185 -7.11 16.91 -3.07
C ASN A 185 -7.46 18.33 -2.56
N PRO A 186 -7.04 19.38 -3.29
CA PRO A 186 -7.23 20.76 -2.86
C PRO A 186 -8.64 21.27 -3.13
N THR A 187 -9.18 22.05 -2.19
CA THR A 187 -10.29 22.97 -2.42
C THR A 187 -9.76 24.40 -2.40
N VAL A 188 -10.02 25.13 -3.48
CA VAL A 188 -9.74 26.57 -3.61
C VAL A 188 -10.99 27.34 -3.22
N HIS A 189 -10.86 28.20 -2.21
CA HIS A 189 -11.89 29.11 -1.72
C HIS A 189 -11.67 30.49 -2.33
N ILE A 190 -12.62 30.94 -3.15
CA ILE A 190 -12.49 32.10 -4.04
C ILE A 190 -13.39 33.24 -3.53
N SER A 191 -12.83 34.43 -3.40
CA SER A 191 -13.57 35.66 -3.05
C SER A 191 -13.20 36.82 -3.98
N PRO A 192 -14.08 37.82 -4.15
CA PRO A 192 -13.74 39.02 -4.91
C PRO A 192 -12.61 39.80 -4.23
N SER A 193 -11.71 40.36 -5.04
CA SER A 193 -10.65 41.26 -4.62
C SER A 193 -10.74 42.59 -5.36
N TYR A 194 -10.79 43.69 -4.61
CA TYR A 194 -10.92 45.04 -5.15
C TYR A 194 -9.58 45.75 -5.35
N ARG A 195 -8.46 45.03 -5.20
CA ARG A 195 -7.10 45.61 -5.27
C ARG A 195 -6.23 45.03 -6.39
N ASP A 196 -6.42 43.75 -6.73
CA ASP A 196 -5.49 42.98 -7.56
C ASP A 196 -6.20 42.32 -8.77
N THR A 197 -6.02 41.01 -8.99
CA THR A 197 -6.50 40.21 -10.12
C THR A 197 -8.02 39.98 -10.16
N GLY A 198 -8.82 40.85 -9.53
CA GLY A 198 -10.28 40.68 -9.40
C GLY A 198 -10.72 39.61 -8.39
N LEU A 199 -9.87 38.61 -8.15
CA LEU A 199 -10.13 37.47 -7.26
C LEU A 199 -9.01 37.27 -6.23
N HIS A 200 -9.38 36.74 -5.07
CA HIS A 200 -8.50 36.26 -4.01
C HIS A 200 -8.78 34.78 -3.76
N ALA A 201 -7.74 34.01 -3.46
CA ALA A 201 -7.83 32.57 -3.21
C ALA A 201 -7.20 32.18 -1.87
N THR A 202 -7.91 31.33 -1.13
CA THR A 202 -7.37 30.56 0.01
C THR A 202 -7.60 29.08 -0.23
N TYR A 203 -6.97 28.20 0.56
CA TYR A 203 -6.94 26.77 0.26
C TYR A 203 -7.22 25.91 1.49
N THR A 204 -7.96 24.83 1.29
CA THR A 204 -8.05 23.70 2.23
C THR A 204 -7.64 22.43 1.50
N PHE A 205 -6.98 21.51 2.20
CA PHE A 205 -6.42 20.30 1.60
C PHE A 205 -6.95 19.05 2.30
N LYS A 206 -7.17 17.98 1.53
CA LYS A 206 -7.51 16.64 2.04
C LYS A 206 -6.51 15.62 1.50
N PRO A 207 -5.23 15.71 1.88
CA PRO A 207 -4.17 14.91 1.28
C PRO A 207 -4.38 13.41 1.54
N LEU A 208 -3.99 12.58 0.58
CA LEU A 208 -3.97 11.11 0.70
C LEU A 208 -2.73 10.66 1.48
N SER A 209 -2.61 11.14 2.72
CA SER A 209 -1.42 11.05 3.57
C SER A 209 -1.11 9.65 4.07
N ASN A 210 -2.07 8.72 4.02
CA ASN A 210 -1.90 7.33 4.45
C ASN A 210 -1.73 6.35 3.27
N LEU A 211 -1.71 6.85 2.02
CA LEU A 211 -1.54 6.01 0.82
C LEU A 211 -0.19 5.28 0.78
N VAL A 212 0.81 5.72 1.55
CA VAL A 212 2.05 4.97 1.81
C VAL A 212 1.78 3.54 2.30
N TYR A 213 0.60 3.30 2.89
CA TYR A 213 0.08 1.98 3.22
C TYR A 213 -0.89 1.52 2.14
N THR A 214 -0.33 0.97 1.07
CA THR A 214 -1.09 0.47 -0.06
C THR A 214 -1.82 -0.84 0.23
N ARG A 215 -1.60 -1.48 1.38
CA ARG A 215 -2.25 -2.73 1.76
C ARG A 215 -3.76 -2.56 2.00
N ASP A 216 -4.20 -1.42 2.51
CA ASP A 216 -5.52 -1.33 3.13
C ASP A 216 -6.67 -1.22 2.12
N GLN A 217 -6.43 -0.59 0.97
CA GLN A 217 -7.49 -0.14 0.07
C GLN A 217 -8.17 -1.30 -0.69
N GLN A 218 -7.54 -2.48 -0.74
CA GLN A 218 -8.04 -3.65 -1.46
C GLN A 218 -7.51 -4.95 -0.86
N ILE A 219 -8.12 -6.06 -1.25
CA ILE A 219 -7.60 -7.41 -1.05
C ILE A 219 -7.38 -8.10 -2.40
N THR A 220 -6.46 -9.06 -2.45
CA THR A 220 -6.25 -9.91 -3.63
C THR A 220 -6.62 -11.33 -3.23
N THR A 221 -7.64 -11.90 -3.85
CA THR A 221 -8.20 -13.21 -3.51
C THR A 221 -7.83 -14.26 -4.56
N CYS A 222 -8.33 -15.49 -4.41
CA CYS A 222 -8.21 -16.52 -5.45
C CYS A 222 -8.98 -16.18 -6.73
N LYS A 223 -9.90 -15.19 -6.69
CA LYS A 223 -10.68 -14.74 -7.85
C LYS A 223 -10.16 -13.47 -8.49
N GLY A 224 -9.53 -12.58 -7.72
CA GLY A 224 -9.05 -11.31 -8.24
C GLY A 224 -8.94 -10.24 -7.16
N ILE A 225 -8.83 -8.99 -7.59
CA ILE A 225 -8.79 -7.84 -6.68
C ILE A 225 -10.21 -7.49 -6.26
N VAL A 226 -10.44 -7.34 -4.96
CA VAL A 226 -11.68 -6.80 -4.38
C VAL A 226 -11.34 -5.47 -3.72
N MET A 227 -12.01 -4.41 -4.15
CA MET A 227 -11.81 -3.09 -3.53
C MET A 227 -12.53 -3.03 -2.18
N GLY A 228 -11.80 -2.59 -1.16
CA GLY A 228 -12.33 -2.43 0.19
C GLY A 228 -13.21 -1.19 0.31
N ARG A 229 -13.77 -1.03 1.51
CA ARG A 229 -14.44 0.19 1.95
C ARG A 229 -13.85 0.55 3.31
N LEU A 230 -12.92 1.49 3.33
CA LEU A 230 -12.17 1.82 4.54
C LEU A 230 -13.08 2.40 5.62
N ARG A 231 -12.77 2.17 6.90
CA ARG A 231 -13.59 2.70 8.01
C ARG A 231 -13.51 4.22 8.09
N SER A 232 -12.34 4.78 7.80
CA SER A 232 -12.08 6.20 7.88
C SER A 232 -12.49 6.92 6.60
N GLU A 233 -13.46 7.84 6.69
CA GLU A 233 -13.96 8.58 5.51
C GLU A 233 -12.85 9.37 4.79
N GLN A 234 -11.89 9.93 5.54
CA GLN A 234 -10.75 10.65 4.98
C GLN A 234 -9.85 9.80 4.06
N ARG A 235 -9.93 8.46 4.15
CA ARG A 235 -9.13 7.53 3.34
C ARG A 235 -9.88 6.96 2.14
N GLN A 236 -11.17 7.26 1.96
CA GLN A 236 -11.97 6.68 0.87
C GLN A 236 -11.43 7.02 -0.53
N LEU A 237 -10.86 8.21 -0.69
CA LEU A 237 -10.24 8.65 -1.95
C LEU A 237 -9.00 7.82 -2.32
N GLU A 238 -8.34 7.20 -1.34
CA GLU A 238 -7.23 6.27 -1.59
C GLU A 238 -7.71 5.04 -2.38
N VAL A 239 -8.92 4.56 -2.09
CA VAL A 239 -9.55 3.42 -2.79
C VAL A 239 -9.81 3.75 -4.26
N GLU A 240 -10.28 4.95 -4.56
CA GLU A 240 -10.52 5.40 -5.94
C GLU A 240 -9.21 5.49 -6.73
N LEU A 241 -8.15 6.02 -6.12
CA LEU A 241 -6.84 6.13 -6.76
C LEU A 241 -6.20 4.76 -7.00
N MET A 242 -6.29 3.84 -6.03
CA MET A 242 -5.78 2.48 -6.21
C MET A 242 -6.56 1.73 -7.31
N ARG A 243 -7.88 1.91 -7.38
CA ARG A 243 -8.70 1.38 -8.49
C ARG A 243 -8.26 1.92 -9.85
N PHE A 244 -7.97 3.23 -9.94
CA PHE A 244 -7.41 3.80 -11.16
C PHE A 244 -6.10 3.11 -11.55
N CYS A 245 -5.21 2.87 -10.59
CA CYS A 245 -3.95 2.17 -10.82
C CYS A 245 -4.17 0.74 -11.33
N HIS A 246 -5.06 -0.04 -10.69
CA HIS A 246 -5.39 -1.39 -11.13
C HIS A 246 -5.96 -1.42 -12.55
N ASN A 247 -6.91 -0.52 -12.86
CA ASN A 247 -7.48 -0.40 -14.20
C ASN A 247 -6.43 -0.03 -15.25
N LYS A 248 -5.53 0.90 -14.92
CA LYS A 248 -4.44 1.33 -15.82
C LYS A 248 -3.47 0.19 -16.09
N LEU A 249 -3.16 -0.62 -15.08
CA LEU A 249 -2.35 -1.85 -15.22
C LEU A 249 -3.10 -2.99 -15.93
N GLY A 250 -4.42 -2.86 -16.13
CA GLY A 250 -5.26 -3.91 -16.70
C GLY A 250 -5.50 -5.10 -15.76
N LEU A 251 -5.36 -4.88 -14.44
CA LEU A 251 -5.63 -5.89 -13.41
C LEU A 251 -7.15 -5.92 -13.12
N PRO A 252 -7.81 -7.08 -13.21
CA PRO A 252 -9.26 -7.17 -13.02
C PRO A 252 -9.64 -6.95 -11.56
N VAL A 253 -10.52 -5.97 -11.34
CA VAL A 253 -11.27 -5.81 -10.10
C VAL A 253 -12.55 -6.63 -10.23
N VAL A 254 -12.67 -7.68 -9.42
CA VAL A 254 -13.78 -8.65 -9.49
C VAL A 254 -14.97 -8.27 -8.62
N GLY A 255 -14.78 -7.34 -7.68
CA GLY A 255 -15.86 -6.84 -6.84
C GLY A 255 -15.43 -5.70 -5.94
N GLU A 256 -16.38 -5.20 -5.16
CA GLU A 256 -16.17 -4.18 -4.16
C GLU A 256 -17.14 -4.34 -2.98
N ILE A 257 -16.71 -3.82 -1.83
CA ILE A 257 -17.53 -3.76 -0.62
C ILE A 257 -18.34 -2.45 -0.62
N GLU A 258 -19.63 -2.59 -0.36
CA GLU A 258 -20.59 -1.49 -0.30
C GLU A 258 -21.04 -1.25 1.15
N ALA A 259 -21.55 -0.05 1.43
CA ALA A 259 -22.16 0.22 2.73
C ALA A 259 -23.33 -0.76 3.00
N PRO A 260 -23.47 -1.30 4.23
CA PRO A 260 -22.78 -0.91 5.47
C PRO A 260 -21.50 -1.71 5.79
N GLY A 261 -20.92 -2.39 4.80
CA GLY A 261 -19.67 -3.14 4.94
C GLY A 261 -18.43 -2.27 5.05
N PHE A 262 -17.47 -2.71 5.85
CA PHE A 262 -16.13 -2.13 5.93
C PHE A 262 -15.10 -3.24 5.83
N LEU A 263 -14.10 -3.01 4.97
CA LEU A 263 -13.02 -3.95 4.71
C LEU A 263 -11.74 -3.17 4.46
N GLU A 264 -10.70 -3.49 5.22
CA GLU A 264 -9.34 -3.00 5.01
C GLU A 264 -8.40 -4.20 4.83
N GLY A 265 -7.49 -4.13 3.87
CA GLY A 265 -6.67 -5.27 3.47
C GLY A 265 -5.69 -5.78 4.52
N GLY A 266 -5.34 -4.98 5.54
CA GLY A 266 -4.57 -5.44 6.70
C GLY A 266 -5.26 -6.54 7.52
N ASP A 267 -6.58 -6.70 7.36
CA ASP A 267 -7.35 -7.77 8.01
C ASP A 267 -7.39 -9.08 7.20
N TYR A 268 -6.97 -9.08 5.94
CA TYR A 268 -7.15 -10.22 5.04
C TYR A 268 -5.86 -11.02 4.85
N PHE A 269 -5.98 -12.34 4.95
CA PHE A 269 -4.92 -13.28 4.66
C PHE A 269 -5.43 -14.42 3.78
N SER A 270 -4.63 -14.82 2.79
CA SER A 270 -4.87 -16.05 2.02
C SER A 270 -3.97 -17.16 2.56
N ALA A 271 -4.58 -18.26 3.02
CA ALA A 271 -3.90 -19.43 3.58
C ALA A 271 -4.09 -20.66 2.67
N GLY A 272 -4.07 -20.44 1.36
CA GLY A 272 -4.24 -21.46 0.34
C GLY A 272 -5.60 -21.37 -0.36
N ARG A 273 -5.79 -22.22 -1.37
CA ARG A 273 -7.06 -22.32 -2.11
C ARG A 273 -8.23 -22.78 -1.24
N ASP A 274 -7.94 -23.35 -0.09
CA ASP A 274 -8.95 -23.87 0.81
C ASP A 274 -9.45 -22.82 1.82
N LEU A 275 -8.57 -21.97 2.34
CA LEU A 275 -8.85 -21.11 3.49
C LEU A 275 -8.43 -19.66 3.23
N ALA A 276 -9.38 -18.74 3.41
CA ALA A 276 -9.09 -17.32 3.59
C ALA A 276 -9.41 -16.92 5.04
N MET A 277 -8.73 -15.90 5.54
CA MET A 277 -8.98 -15.31 6.86
C MET A 277 -9.31 -13.82 6.73
N VAL A 278 -10.28 -13.35 7.52
CA VAL A 278 -10.60 -11.93 7.66
C VAL A 278 -10.71 -11.58 9.14
N GLY A 279 -9.88 -10.66 9.61
CA GLY A 279 -10.05 -10.00 10.90
C GLY A 279 -11.29 -9.09 10.89
N ILE A 280 -12.08 -9.11 11.96
CA ILE A 280 -13.14 -8.11 12.18
C ILE A 280 -13.00 -7.48 13.57
N GLY A 281 -13.30 -6.20 13.68
CA GLY A 281 -13.12 -5.40 14.89
C GLY A 281 -13.20 -3.90 14.59
N LEU A 282 -12.08 -3.19 14.76
CA LEU A 282 -12.02 -1.74 14.58
C LEU A 282 -12.19 -1.26 13.13
N ARG A 283 -11.67 -2.02 12.16
CA ARG A 283 -11.48 -1.55 10.78
C ARG A 283 -12.37 -2.29 9.79
N SER A 284 -12.41 -3.61 9.87
CA SER A 284 -13.33 -4.45 9.09
C SER A 284 -14.50 -4.99 9.92
N ASN A 285 -15.63 -5.30 9.27
CA ASN A 285 -16.83 -5.80 9.95
C ASN A 285 -17.44 -7.04 9.27
N PHE A 286 -18.33 -7.73 10.00
CA PHE A 286 -19.00 -8.93 9.49
C PHE A 286 -19.81 -8.68 8.20
N GLU A 287 -20.36 -7.49 8.01
CA GLU A 287 -21.11 -7.14 6.81
C GLU A 287 -20.24 -7.21 5.54
N ALA A 288 -18.96 -6.83 5.62
CA ALA A 288 -18.04 -7.05 4.51
C ALA A 288 -17.79 -8.55 4.25
N CYS A 289 -17.60 -9.35 5.30
CA CYS A 289 -17.47 -10.81 5.17
C CYS A 289 -18.71 -11.44 4.52
N ARG A 290 -19.91 -11.00 4.90
CA ARG A 290 -21.17 -11.42 4.30
C ARG A 290 -21.20 -11.11 2.80
N GLN A 291 -20.84 -9.89 2.40
CA GLN A 291 -20.75 -9.52 0.98
C GLN A 291 -19.69 -10.31 0.22
N LEU A 292 -18.52 -10.59 0.82
CA LEU A 292 -17.48 -11.43 0.21
C LEU A 292 -18.00 -12.84 -0.08
N MET A 293 -18.80 -13.41 0.81
CA MET A 293 -19.43 -14.72 0.66
C MET A 293 -20.58 -14.68 -0.37
N GLU A 294 -21.54 -13.76 -0.22
CA GLU A 294 -22.73 -13.68 -1.08
C GLU A 294 -22.42 -13.31 -2.54
N LYS A 295 -21.44 -12.42 -2.76
CA LYS A 295 -20.98 -12.04 -4.09
C LYS A 295 -19.95 -13.03 -4.66
N ASP A 296 -19.64 -14.11 -3.93
CA ASP A 296 -18.66 -15.14 -4.28
C ASP A 296 -17.32 -14.52 -4.75
N LEU A 297 -16.70 -13.71 -3.89
CA LEU A 297 -15.48 -12.93 -4.22
C LEU A 297 -14.17 -13.55 -3.73
N LEU A 298 -14.24 -14.58 -2.87
CA LEU A 298 -13.07 -15.18 -2.23
C LEU A 298 -12.38 -16.22 -3.12
N GLY A 299 -13.15 -17.13 -3.71
CA GLY A 299 -12.61 -18.29 -4.44
C GLY A 299 -12.04 -19.41 -3.56
N THR A 300 -12.19 -19.32 -2.23
CA THR A 300 -11.79 -20.36 -1.28
C THR A 300 -12.99 -21.17 -0.82
N ARG A 301 -12.78 -22.41 -0.38
CA ARG A 301 -13.86 -23.23 0.19
C ARG A 301 -14.26 -22.80 1.60
N ARG A 302 -13.32 -22.28 2.39
CA ARG A 302 -13.52 -21.84 3.77
C ARG A 302 -13.14 -20.37 3.95
N LEU A 303 -13.87 -19.70 4.82
CA LEU A 303 -13.57 -18.37 5.35
C LEU A 303 -13.54 -18.44 6.88
N ALA A 304 -12.39 -18.15 7.47
CA ALA A 304 -12.27 -17.97 8.91
C ALA A 304 -12.37 -16.47 9.26
N ILE A 305 -13.41 -16.13 10.01
CA ILE A 305 -13.62 -14.76 10.50
C ILE A 305 -13.01 -14.67 11.89
N VAL A 306 -11.91 -13.93 12.01
CA VAL A 306 -11.15 -13.74 13.27
C VAL A 306 -11.68 -12.51 13.99
N ARG A 307 -12.48 -12.71 15.04
CA ARG A 307 -13.16 -11.67 15.80
C ARG A 307 -12.27 -11.11 16.91
N ASP A 308 -12.00 -9.81 16.84
CA ASP A 308 -11.45 -9.01 17.94
C ASP A 308 -12.59 -8.33 18.71
N GLU A 309 -13.06 -8.99 19.76
CA GLU A 309 -14.20 -8.51 20.58
C GLU A 309 -13.76 -7.89 21.91
N TYR A 310 -12.57 -8.25 22.40
CA TYR A 310 -12.14 -7.93 23.76
C TYR A 310 -11.11 -6.79 23.82
N GLU A 311 -10.33 -6.58 22.76
CA GLU A 311 -9.24 -5.61 22.78
C GLU A 311 -9.59 -4.34 21.98
N GLN A 312 -9.83 -4.47 20.68
CA GLN A 312 -10.17 -3.36 19.78
C GLN A 312 -9.29 -2.11 20.01
N HIS A 313 -7.97 -2.30 20.01
CA HIS A 313 -7.00 -1.24 20.30
C HIS A 313 -6.35 -0.69 19.02
N GLN A 314 -6.10 0.63 18.96
CA GLN A 314 -5.53 1.30 17.79
C GLN A 314 -4.15 0.75 17.39
N ASP A 315 -3.31 0.36 18.35
CA ASP A 315 -1.97 -0.22 18.08
C ASP A 315 -2.04 -1.65 17.49
N ARG A 316 -3.25 -2.25 17.46
CA ARG A 316 -3.53 -3.61 16.99
C ARG A 316 -4.76 -3.59 16.05
N MET A 317 -4.88 -2.51 15.28
CA MET A 317 -6.07 -2.15 14.50
C MET A 317 -6.48 -3.16 13.43
N HIS A 318 -5.52 -3.95 12.93
CA HIS A 318 -5.73 -4.97 11.90
C HIS A 318 -5.18 -6.33 12.35
N LEU A 319 -5.58 -7.41 11.67
CA LEU A 319 -5.04 -8.75 11.88
C LEU A 319 -3.52 -8.83 11.64
N ASP A 320 -2.99 -8.15 10.62
CA ASP A 320 -1.56 -8.12 10.29
C ASP A 320 -0.67 -7.39 11.32
N CYS A 321 -1.28 -6.71 12.29
CA CYS A 321 -0.59 -6.09 13.42
C CYS A 321 -0.24 -7.11 14.52
N VAL A 322 -0.91 -8.27 14.53
CA VAL A 322 -0.78 -9.31 15.57
C VAL A 322 -0.53 -10.71 15.03
N PHE A 323 -0.64 -10.93 13.72
CA PHE A 323 -0.49 -12.23 13.06
C PHE A 323 0.17 -12.08 11.68
N SER A 324 0.94 -13.07 11.25
CA SER A 324 1.46 -13.14 9.86
C SER A 324 1.87 -14.55 9.46
N ILE A 325 1.64 -14.91 8.19
CA ILE A 325 2.05 -16.21 7.62
C ILE A 325 3.50 -16.13 7.11
N LEU A 326 4.37 -16.99 7.64
CA LEU A 326 5.80 -17.05 7.29
C LEU A 326 6.12 -18.17 6.31
N GLY A 327 5.31 -19.23 6.31
CA GLY A 327 5.52 -20.45 5.56
C GLY A 327 4.21 -21.17 5.32
N ASP A 328 4.28 -22.42 4.89
CA ASP A 328 3.08 -23.25 4.65
C ASP A 328 2.46 -23.76 5.94
N ASP A 329 3.29 -23.89 6.96
CA ASP A 329 2.98 -24.47 8.27
C ASP A 329 3.58 -23.62 9.40
N CYS A 330 3.92 -22.35 9.15
CA CYS A 330 4.58 -21.49 10.13
C CYS A 330 4.02 -20.07 10.09
N CYS A 331 3.69 -19.52 11.26
CA CYS A 331 3.17 -18.17 11.41
C CYS A 331 3.70 -17.46 12.67
N LEU A 332 3.61 -16.13 12.67
CA LEU A 332 3.77 -15.28 13.84
C LEU A 332 2.42 -15.05 14.49
N MET A 333 2.40 -14.98 15.82
CA MET A 333 1.21 -14.57 16.56
C MET A 333 1.62 -13.81 17.82
N LEU A 334 0.92 -12.74 18.15
CA LEU A 334 1.08 -12.05 19.43
C LEU A 334 0.79 -13.00 20.58
N ASP A 335 1.70 -13.08 21.54
CA ASP A 335 1.65 -14.03 22.66
C ASP A 335 0.49 -13.76 23.63
N GLU A 336 0.23 -12.49 23.93
CA GLU A 336 -0.82 -12.06 24.85
C GLU A 336 -2.22 -12.51 24.45
N MET A 337 -2.50 -12.68 23.16
CA MET A 337 -3.83 -13.11 22.67
C MET A 337 -4.01 -14.62 22.56
N MET A 338 -3.00 -15.43 22.93
CA MET A 338 -3.04 -16.88 22.76
C MET A 338 -3.67 -17.57 23.97
N GLY A 339 -4.62 -18.48 23.69
CA GLY A 339 -5.21 -19.39 24.66
C GLY A 339 -6.55 -18.92 25.23
N GLU A 340 -7.39 -19.89 25.64
CA GLU A 340 -8.79 -19.64 26.05
C GLU A 340 -8.93 -18.68 27.24
N GLU A 341 -7.95 -18.67 28.14
CA GLU A 341 -7.93 -17.81 29.33
C GLU A 341 -7.38 -16.39 29.05
N SER A 342 -6.90 -16.11 27.85
CA SER A 342 -6.41 -14.77 27.53
C SER A 342 -7.57 -13.76 27.51
N ALA A 343 -7.32 -12.62 28.16
CA ALA A 343 -8.23 -11.49 28.19
C ALA A 343 -8.34 -10.75 26.85
N THR A 344 -7.35 -10.94 25.95
CA THR A 344 -7.29 -10.33 24.61
C THR A 344 -7.38 -11.37 23.50
N ARG A 345 -7.82 -12.60 23.83
CA ARG A 345 -7.97 -13.68 22.85
C ARG A 345 -8.86 -13.29 21.68
N ARG A 346 -8.62 -13.89 20.52
CA ARG A 346 -9.50 -13.72 19.36
C ARG A 346 -10.26 -15.02 19.10
N LEU A 347 -11.50 -14.88 18.65
CA LEU A 347 -12.39 -16.03 18.38
C LEU A 347 -12.59 -16.18 16.88
N VAL A 348 -12.63 -17.41 16.39
CA VAL A 348 -12.78 -17.74 14.98
C VAL A 348 -14.13 -18.37 14.73
N ASP A 349 -14.86 -17.78 13.79
CA ASP A 349 -16.06 -18.35 13.19
C ASP A 349 -15.71 -18.81 11.76
N GLU A 350 -15.78 -20.10 11.50
CA GLU A 350 -15.48 -20.71 10.20
C GLU A 350 -16.76 -20.89 9.41
N TRP A 351 -16.76 -20.36 8.19
CA TRP A 351 -17.81 -20.51 7.20
C TRP A 351 -17.31 -21.38 6.06
N THR A 352 -18.05 -22.43 5.71
CA THR A 352 -17.69 -23.36 4.63
C THR A 352 -18.66 -23.23 3.47
N ARG A 353 -18.13 -23.25 2.26
CA ARG A 353 -18.88 -23.18 1.01
C ARG A 353 -19.71 -24.44 0.83
N THR A 354 -21.00 -24.25 0.62
CA THR A 354 -21.97 -25.32 0.38
C THR A 354 -21.94 -25.74 -1.11
N PRO A 355 -22.46 -26.94 -1.46
CA PRO A 355 -22.48 -27.41 -2.86
C PRO A 355 -23.26 -26.50 -3.82
N ASP A 356 -24.28 -25.78 -3.32
CA ASP A 356 -25.08 -24.80 -4.06
C ASP A 356 -24.39 -23.42 -4.20
N GLY A 357 -23.20 -23.24 -3.62
CA GLY A 357 -22.35 -22.07 -3.81
C GLY A 357 -22.46 -20.98 -2.74
N GLY A 358 -23.34 -21.15 -1.75
CA GLY A 358 -23.41 -20.30 -0.55
C GLY A 358 -22.33 -20.65 0.47
N TYR A 359 -22.36 -20.01 1.63
CA TYR A 359 -21.51 -20.33 2.77
C TYR A 359 -22.39 -20.56 4.02
N GLU A 360 -22.05 -21.55 4.81
CA GLU A 360 -22.69 -21.84 6.10
C GLU A 360 -21.67 -21.89 7.23
N LEU A 361 -22.08 -21.48 8.43
CA LEU A 361 -21.24 -21.51 9.62
C LEU A 361 -21.02 -22.97 10.07
N THR A 362 -19.77 -23.44 10.04
CA THR A 362 -19.40 -24.83 10.38
C THR A 362 -18.68 -24.95 11.72
N ARG A 363 -17.95 -23.92 12.15
CA ARG A 363 -17.34 -23.83 13.48
C ARG A 363 -17.55 -22.43 14.03
N GLN A 364 -17.78 -22.32 15.34
CA GLN A 364 -18.05 -21.03 15.96
C GLN A 364 -17.24 -20.90 17.25
N GLY A 365 -16.66 -19.73 17.47
CA GLY A 365 -16.05 -19.37 18.74
C GLY A 365 -14.79 -20.15 19.10
N VAL A 366 -14.04 -20.65 18.11
CA VAL A 366 -12.78 -21.36 18.36
C VAL A 366 -11.69 -20.34 18.70
N GLU A 367 -10.89 -20.56 19.74
CA GLU A 367 -9.78 -19.66 20.05
C GLU A 367 -8.76 -19.64 18.90
N PHE A 368 -8.25 -18.46 18.53
CA PHE A 368 -7.48 -18.28 17.29
C PHE A 368 -6.17 -19.07 17.25
N SER A 369 -5.42 -19.13 18.35
CA SER A 369 -4.19 -19.92 18.40
C SER A 369 -4.46 -21.43 18.29
N GLU A 370 -5.55 -21.92 18.88
CA GLU A 370 -6.02 -23.30 18.72
C GLU A 370 -6.51 -23.58 17.31
N TYR A 371 -7.24 -22.65 16.70
CA TYR A 371 -7.68 -22.75 15.32
C TYR A 371 -6.47 -22.91 14.38
N MET A 372 -5.47 -22.04 14.49
CA MET A 372 -4.27 -22.11 13.65
C MET A 372 -3.47 -23.41 13.86
N ARG A 373 -3.34 -23.89 15.10
CA ARG A 373 -2.73 -25.20 15.37
C ARG A 373 -3.53 -26.35 14.75
N SER A 374 -4.86 -26.27 14.76
CA SER A 374 -5.73 -27.28 14.13
C SER A 374 -5.60 -27.30 12.60
N GLU A 375 -5.23 -26.18 12.00
CA GLU A 375 -4.89 -26.06 10.57
C GLU A 375 -3.43 -26.49 10.26
N GLY A 376 -2.67 -26.96 11.25
CA GLY A 376 -1.32 -27.49 11.07
C GLY A 376 -0.20 -26.45 11.18
N TYR A 377 -0.49 -25.22 11.59
CA TYR A 377 0.54 -24.19 11.76
C TYR A 377 1.30 -24.31 13.09
N HIS A 378 2.62 -24.24 13.00
CA HIS A 378 3.50 -23.90 14.10
C HIS A 378 3.48 -22.38 14.33
N ILE A 379 3.19 -21.99 15.56
CA ILE A 379 3.09 -20.58 15.96
C ILE A 379 4.37 -20.15 16.65
N ILE A 380 5.04 -19.13 16.12
CA ILE A 380 6.13 -18.42 16.79
C ILE A 380 5.53 -17.24 17.58
N PRO A 381 5.51 -17.30 18.93
CA PRO A 381 4.88 -16.28 19.75
C PRO A 381 5.71 -14.99 19.81
N ILE A 382 5.10 -13.84 19.57
CA ILE A 382 5.75 -12.52 19.59
C ILE A 382 5.26 -11.74 20.81
N LYS A 383 6.20 -11.22 21.59
CA LYS A 383 5.89 -10.42 22.79
C LYS A 383 5.23 -9.09 22.42
N ALA A 384 4.34 -8.61 23.27
CA ALA A 384 3.72 -7.28 23.10
C ALA A 384 4.70 -6.13 22.87
N ALA A 385 5.84 -6.11 23.59
CA ALA A 385 6.86 -5.08 23.40
C ALA A 385 7.47 -5.11 21.98
N ASP A 386 7.63 -6.30 21.40
CA ASP A 386 8.14 -6.47 20.03
C ASP A 386 7.03 -6.20 19.00
N GLN A 387 5.77 -6.53 19.33
CA GLN A 387 4.61 -6.20 18.50
C GLN A 387 4.43 -4.69 18.32
N LEU A 388 4.59 -3.90 19.38
CA LEU A 388 4.58 -2.43 19.32
C LEU A 388 5.72 -1.86 18.45
N LEU A 389 6.76 -2.65 18.20
CA LEU A 389 7.84 -2.35 17.26
C LEU A 389 7.63 -3.03 15.90
N TYR A 390 6.37 -3.37 15.58
CA TYR A 390 5.93 -3.99 14.34
C TYR A 390 6.53 -5.38 14.08
N GLY A 391 6.84 -6.12 15.16
CA GLY A 391 7.43 -7.46 15.08
C GLY A 391 6.56 -8.48 14.33
N CYS A 392 5.23 -8.38 14.43
CA CYS A 392 4.32 -9.25 13.68
C CYS A 392 4.13 -8.82 12.22
N ASN A 393 4.34 -7.54 11.89
CA ASN A 393 4.02 -6.99 10.57
C ASN A 393 5.19 -7.21 9.59
N VAL A 394 5.25 -8.42 9.04
CA VAL A 394 6.32 -8.86 8.12
C VAL A 394 5.76 -9.10 6.72
N LEU A 395 6.59 -8.87 5.70
CA LEU A 395 6.21 -9.12 4.31
C LEU A 395 6.83 -10.43 3.82
N ASN A 396 5.98 -11.41 3.46
CA ASN A 396 6.43 -12.64 2.83
C ASN A 396 6.48 -12.47 1.30
N LEU A 397 7.67 -12.56 0.72
CA LEU A 397 7.91 -12.51 -0.73
C LEU A 397 7.73 -13.87 -1.42
N GLY A 398 7.35 -14.90 -0.65
CA GLY A 398 7.13 -16.27 -1.08
C GLY A 398 8.32 -17.18 -0.81
N ASN A 399 8.06 -18.49 -0.78
CA ASN A 399 9.05 -19.52 -0.44
C ASN A 399 9.77 -19.22 0.89
N SER A 400 9.02 -18.72 1.86
CA SER A 400 9.48 -18.31 3.19
C SER A 400 10.60 -17.28 3.17
N LYS A 401 10.63 -16.39 2.17
CA LYS A 401 11.51 -15.22 2.15
C LYS A 401 10.78 -14.04 2.78
N VAL A 402 11.19 -13.68 4.00
CA VAL A 402 10.47 -12.74 4.85
C VAL A 402 11.26 -11.45 5.02
N LEU A 403 10.62 -10.31 4.78
CA LEU A 403 11.14 -9.00 5.16
C LEU A 403 10.57 -8.59 6.52
N SER A 404 11.46 -8.25 7.46
CA SER A 404 11.08 -7.77 8.79
C SER A 404 11.70 -6.40 9.07
N VAL A 405 11.03 -5.58 9.86
CA VAL A 405 11.55 -4.28 10.33
C VAL A 405 12.16 -4.36 11.72
N HIS A 406 11.97 -5.49 12.42
CA HIS A 406 12.37 -5.65 13.80
C HIS A 406 13.40 -6.77 13.97
N ALA A 407 14.65 -6.40 14.27
CA ALA A 407 15.76 -7.34 14.32
C ALA A 407 15.62 -8.43 15.39
N ALA A 408 14.97 -8.15 16.53
CA ALA A 408 14.79 -9.18 17.56
C ALA A 408 13.79 -10.25 17.11
N THR A 409 12.68 -9.84 16.49
CA THR A 409 11.71 -10.78 15.88
C THR A 409 12.35 -11.56 14.75
N ALA A 410 13.15 -10.91 13.88
CA ALA A 410 13.88 -11.61 12.81
C ALA A 410 14.81 -12.71 13.37
N ARG A 411 15.55 -12.43 14.46
CA ARG A 411 16.38 -13.46 15.13
C ARG A 411 15.54 -14.59 15.72
N GLN A 412 14.35 -14.28 16.23
CA GLN A 412 13.45 -15.29 16.76
C GLN A 412 12.95 -16.22 15.66
N ILE A 413 12.53 -15.67 14.52
CA ILE A 413 12.11 -16.44 13.35
C ILE A 413 13.23 -17.37 12.88
N VAL A 414 14.43 -16.85 12.66
CA VAL A 414 15.58 -17.64 12.16
C VAL A 414 16.05 -18.72 13.13
N ARG A 415 15.83 -18.54 14.45
CA ARG A 415 16.19 -19.53 15.47
C ARG A 415 15.13 -20.61 15.65
N ASP A 416 13.90 -20.38 15.22
CA ASP A 416 12.85 -21.38 15.39
C ASP A 416 13.09 -22.57 14.45
N PRO A 417 13.16 -23.80 14.97
CA PRO A 417 13.48 -24.97 14.16
C PRO A 417 12.44 -25.29 13.09
N HIS A 418 11.21 -24.76 13.17
CA HIS A 418 10.16 -25.00 12.16
C HIS A 418 10.26 -24.03 10.99
N PHE A 419 10.91 -22.88 11.15
CA PHE A 419 11.10 -21.95 10.04
C PHE A 419 12.32 -22.37 9.21
N LYS A 420 12.11 -22.60 7.90
CA LYS A 420 13.14 -23.07 6.96
C LYS A 420 13.53 -22.04 5.90
N GLY A 421 13.03 -20.82 6.03
CA GLY A 421 13.20 -19.76 5.06
C GLY A 421 14.35 -18.80 5.34
N GLU A 422 14.29 -17.65 4.70
CA GLU A 422 15.21 -16.54 4.86
C GLU A 422 14.50 -15.35 5.50
N VAL A 423 15.19 -14.62 6.36
CA VAL A 423 14.69 -13.35 6.90
C VAL A 423 15.69 -12.24 6.64
N GLN A 424 15.27 -11.20 5.93
CA GLN A 424 16.04 -9.98 5.76
C GLN A 424 15.43 -8.84 6.60
N VAL A 425 16.28 -8.16 7.37
CA VAL A 425 15.89 -6.99 8.14
C VAL A 425 16.07 -5.74 7.28
N VAL A 426 15.02 -4.90 7.20
CA VAL A 426 15.03 -3.63 6.49
C VAL A 426 14.87 -2.49 7.49
N ASN A 427 15.72 -1.47 7.42
CA ASN A 427 15.52 -0.26 8.22
C ASN A 427 14.34 0.54 7.67
N PHE A 428 13.22 0.48 8.39
CA PHE A 428 11.96 1.11 8.00
C PHE A 428 11.44 2.12 9.02
N THR A 429 12.24 2.42 10.07
CA THR A 429 11.83 3.24 11.22
C THR A 429 11.25 4.62 10.86
N PRO A 430 11.74 5.36 9.85
CA PRO A 430 11.14 6.63 9.47
C PRO A 430 9.69 6.50 9.00
N ILE A 431 9.31 5.36 8.41
CA ILE A 431 7.96 5.09 7.91
C ILE A 431 7.08 4.53 9.02
N THR A 432 7.64 3.69 9.92
CA THR A 432 6.89 3.17 11.07
C THR A 432 6.38 4.23 12.02
N SER A 433 6.89 5.47 11.93
CA SER A 433 6.35 6.63 12.64
C SER A 433 4.91 7.00 12.21
N MET A 434 4.38 6.39 11.15
CA MET A 434 3.03 6.64 10.62
C MET A 434 2.06 5.47 10.90
N TYR A 435 2.26 4.63 11.92
CA TYR A 435 1.38 3.47 12.23
C TYR A 435 1.38 2.29 11.23
N GLY A 436 2.55 1.86 10.72
CA GLY A 436 2.60 0.68 9.85
C GLY A 436 4.02 0.27 9.45
N ALA A 437 4.18 -0.94 8.91
CA ALA A 437 5.48 -1.45 8.48
C ALA A 437 5.43 -2.07 7.07
N VAL A 438 6.36 -2.98 6.76
CA VAL A 438 6.58 -3.46 5.39
C VAL A 438 5.38 -4.19 4.80
N HIS A 439 4.57 -4.88 5.61
CA HIS A 439 3.35 -5.52 5.11
C HIS A 439 2.30 -4.48 4.75
N CYS A 440 2.05 -3.51 5.65
CA CYS A 440 1.12 -2.40 5.43
C CYS A 440 1.51 -1.54 4.20
N SER A 441 2.80 -1.33 3.98
CA SER A 441 3.34 -0.53 2.87
C SER A 441 3.46 -1.28 1.55
N SER A 442 2.83 -2.45 1.43
CA SER A 442 2.90 -3.27 0.22
C SER A 442 1.55 -3.87 -0.15
N GLN A 443 1.15 -3.69 -1.41
CA GLN A 443 0.10 -4.50 -2.00
C GLN A 443 0.73 -5.50 -2.97
N VAL A 444 0.79 -6.77 -2.57
CA VAL A 444 1.09 -7.85 -3.52
C VAL A 444 -0.17 -8.08 -4.35
N VAL A 445 -0.15 -7.64 -5.62
CA VAL A 445 -1.31 -7.77 -6.53
C VAL A 445 -1.26 -9.04 -7.35
N ARG A 446 -0.10 -9.72 -7.38
CA ARG A 446 0.10 -10.98 -8.06
C ARG A 446 1.13 -11.81 -7.33
N ARG A 447 0.70 -12.96 -6.84
CA ARG A 447 1.58 -14.09 -6.51
C ARG A 447 1.49 -15.12 -7.63
N ILE A 448 2.49 -15.99 -7.74
CA ILE A 448 2.47 -17.11 -8.71
C ILE A 448 1.91 -18.34 -7.98
N PRO A 449 0.69 -18.80 -8.31
CA PRO A 449 0.17 -20.02 -7.74
C PRO A 449 1.08 -21.22 -7.94
N ARG A 450 1.25 -22.05 -6.92
CA ARG A 450 2.15 -23.21 -6.97
C ARG A 450 1.84 -24.18 -8.10
N ARG A 451 0.55 -24.37 -8.40
CA ARG A 451 0.10 -25.23 -9.51
C ARG A 451 0.65 -24.83 -10.88
N TYR A 452 1.03 -23.56 -11.08
CA TYR A 452 1.67 -23.12 -12.32
C TYR A 452 3.19 -23.36 -12.34
N LEU A 453 3.80 -23.55 -11.17
CA LEU A 453 5.23 -23.88 -11.06
C LEU A 453 5.45 -25.37 -11.33
N GLU A 454 4.55 -26.23 -10.84
CA GLU A 454 4.61 -27.70 -11.02
C GLU A 454 4.49 -28.13 -12.49
N ASP A 455 3.67 -27.45 -13.29
CA ASP A 455 3.52 -27.73 -14.74
C ASP A 455 4.77 -27.34 -15.55
N SER A 456 5.58 -26.39 -15.07
CA SER A 456 6.78 -25.93 -15.77
C SER A 456 7.94 -26.93 -15.69
N ASP A 457 8.09 -27.64 -14.56
CA ASP A 457 9.13 -28.66 -14.37
C ASP A 457 8.81 -29.97 -15.13
N ALA A 458 7.53 -30.29 -15.35
CA ALA A 458 7.12 -31.47 -16.11
C ALA A 458 7.52 -31.40 -17.60
N THR A 459 7.67 -30.20 -18.17
CA THR A 459 8.09 -30.01 -19.57
C THR A 459 9.61 -30.11 -19.80
N HIS A 460 10.42 -30.19 -18.75
CA HIS A 460 11.88 -30.35 -18.84
C HIS A 460 12.41 -31.75 -18.51
N HIS A 461 11.53 -32.72 -18.21
CA HIS A 461 11.91 -34.13 -17.99
C HIS A 461 11.36 -35.12 -19.03
N GLY A 462 10.77 -34.62 -20.13
CA GLY A 462 10.21 -35.43 -21.22
C GLY A 462 11.13 -35.65 -22.44
N ALA A 463 12.45 -35.50 -22.31
CA ALA A 463 13.37 -35.67 -23.43
C ALA A 463 14.53 -36.62 -23.13
N THR A 464 14.24 -37.86 -22.73
CA THR A 464 15.16 -39.00 -22.98
C THR A 464 14.43 -40.33 -22.94
N THR A 465 14.81 -41.18 -23.91
CA THR A 465 14.55 -42.63 -24.08
C THR A 465 13.20 -43.07 -24.64
N GLU A 466 13.12 -43.16 -25.97
CA GLU A 466 12.48 -44.32 -26.61
C GLU A 466 13.49 -45.02 -27.53
N ASN A 467 13.90 -46.22 -27.12
CA ASN A 467 14.52 -47.21 -27.98
C ASN A 467 13.41 -47.94 -28.75
N GLY A 468 13.39 -47.77 -30.08
CA GLY A 468 12.51 -48.50 -30.98
C GLY A 468 13.29 -49.02 -32.18
N SER A 469 13.57 -50.32 -32.19
CA SER A 469 14.29 -51.07 -33.20
C SER A 469 13.59 -51.08 -34.57
N VAL A 470 14.30 -50.75 -35.67
CA VAL A 470 14.01 -51.30 -37.00
C VAL A 470 15.31 -51.52 -37.78
N ARG A 471 15.50 -52.76 -38.26
CA ARG A 471 16.53 -53.18 -39.22
C ARG A 471 16.20 -52.69 -40.63
N GLY A 472 17.21 -52.31 -41.41
CA GLY A 472 17.19 -52.55 -42.87
C GLY A 472 17.90 -51.52 -43.75
N GLY A 473 19.03 -51.94 -44.36
CA GLY A 473 19.28 -51.73 -45.80
C GLY A 473 20.07 -50.49 -46.26
N ASN A 474 21.33 -50.74 -46.62
CA ASN A 474 22.13 -50.19 -47.75
C ASN A 474 21.88 -48.75 -48.25
N ALA A 475 22.92 -47.91 -48.21
CA ALA A 475 23.75 -47.51 -49.39
C ALA A 475 24.55 -46.20 -49.12
N PHE A 476 25.87 -46.25 -49.36
CA PHE A 476 26.74 -45.10 -49.70
C PHE A 476 26.48 -44.67 -51.17
N PRO A 477 27.03 -43.56 -51.74
CA PRO A 477 28.15 -42.66 -51.34
C PRO A 477 27.78 -41.14 -51.43
N GLY A 478 28.60 -40.10 -51.23
CA GLY A 478 30.04 -39.86 -51.03
C GLY A 478 30.29 -38.34 -50.97
N ASP A 479 31.53 -37.95 -50.61
CA ASP A 479 32.21 -36.66 -50.86
C ASP A 479 31.68 -35.37 -50.20
N ALA A 480 32.46 -34.41 -49.68
CA ALA A 480 33.90 -34.23 -49.47
C ALA A 480 34.08 -33.06 -48.47
N LEU A 481 35.13 -33.13 -47.65
CA LEU A 481 35.74 -31.98 -46.93
C LEU A 481 36.55 -31.13 -47.94
N PRO A 482 36.86 -29.84 -47.67
CA PRO A 482 38.09 -29.52 -46.94
C PRO A 482 37.99 -28.26 -46.04
N SER A 483 38.43 -28.35 -44.78
CA SER A 483 39.70 -27.80 -44.23
C SER A 483 39.74 -26.29 -43.95
N SER A 484 39.82 -25.96 -42.65
CA SER A 484 40.43 -24.73 -42.10
C SER A 484 41.89 -24.56 -42.58
N PRO A 485 42.57 -23.40 -42.41
CA PRO A 485 43.29 -23.15 -41.14
C PRO A 485 43.49 -21.60 -40.83
N PRO A 486 44.46 -21.11 -40.02
CA PRO A 486 44.18 -20.44 -38.74
C PRO A 486 44.98 -19.13 -38.49
N MET A 487 45.07 -18.68 -37.22
CA MET A 487 46.04 -17.72 -36.60
C MET A 487 45.77 -16.22 -36.82
N ARG A 488 46.14 -15.27 -35.95
CA ARG A 488 46.49 -15.10 -34.50
C ARG A 488 46.54 -13.55 -34.29
N PRO A 489 46.62 -13.04 -33.04
CA PRO A 489 46.42 -11.62 -32.72
C PRO A 489 47.73 -10.79 -32.72
N THR A 490 47.62 -9.48 -32.87
CA THR A 490 48.70 -8.52 -32.57
C THR A 490 48.20 -7.27 -31.87
N ALA A 491 48.96 -6.87 -30.85
CA ALA A 491 48.82 -5.69 -30.03
C ALA A 491 49.56 -4.45 -30.60
N GLY A 492 49.28 -3.28 -30.01
CA GLY A 492 50.06 -2.05 -30.10
C GLY A 492 49.56 -1.07 -31.16
N GLY A 493 49.40 0.24 -30.93
CA GLY A 493 49.70 1.09 -29.79
C GLY A 493 49.75 2.56 -30.25
N SER A 494 49.53 3.46 -29.29
CA SER A 494 49.99 4.87 -29.21
C SER A 494 49.19 6.02 -29.86
N GLN A 495 48.77 6.93 -28.94
CA GLN A 495 48.86 8.41 -28.93
C GLN A 495 47.91 9.20 -29.87
N SER A 496 47.31 10.34 -29.49
CA SER A 496 47.70 11.41 -28.56
C SER A 496 46.55 12.39 -28.22
N GLY A 497 46.61 13.00 -27.01
CA GLY A 497 46.14 14.36 -26.66
C GLY A 497 44.70 14.49 -26.14
N GLY A 498 44.37 15.11 -25.00
CA GLY A 498 45.10 15.90 -24.01
C GLY A 498 44.21 17.04 -23.47
N SER A 499 43.99 17.11 -22.15
CA SER A 499 43.62 18.29 -21.32
C SER A 499 43.02 17.84 -19.97
N THR A 500 43.82 17.50 -18.93
CA THR A 500 44.27 18.36 -17.81
C THR A 500 43.20 19.13 -17.02
N ALA A 501 42.94 18.68 -15.80
CA ALA A 501 42.99 19.51 -14.58
C ALA A 501 42.96 18.61 -13.32
N ALA A 502 44.09 18.54 -12.61
CA ALA A 502 44.20 18.08 -11.24
C ALA A 502 45.07 19.12 -10.50
N ILE A 503 44.67 19.50 -9.29
CA ILE A 503 45.55 20.12 -8.30
C ILE A 503 45.51 19.26 -7.03
N ASP A 504 46.72 19.03 -6.56
CA ASP A 504 47.19 18.11 -5.54
C ASP A 504 47.11 18.63 -4.09
N ILE A 505 46.88 17.65 -3.19
CA ILE A 505 47.64 17.34 -1.96
C ILE A 505 47.48 18.25 -0.71
N LEU A 506 47.09 17.60 0.41
CA LEU A 506 47.94 17.48 1.61
C LEU A 506 47.43 16.38 2.57
N ALA A 507 48.32 15.44 2.89
CA ALA A 507 48.18 14.43 3.93
C ALA A 507 49.23 14.66 5.02
N ALA A 508 48.80 14.61 6.29
CA ALA A 508 49.58 14.31 7.51
C ALA A 508 48.57 14.30 8.68
N GLY A 509 48.60 13.43 9.68
CA GLY A 509 49.49 12.35 10.07
C GLY A 509 48.88 11.62 11.28
N ARG A 510 49.32 10.38 11.51
CA ARG A 510 48.94 9.50 12.63
C ARG A 510 49.36 10.08 13.99
N ARG A 511 48.61 9.74 15.06
CA ARG A 511 49.13 9.04 16.26
C ARG A 511 48.03 8.66 17.27
N ASN A 512 48.28 7.52 17.91
CA ASN A 512 47.53 6.83 18.95
C ASN A 512 47.33 7.64 20.24
N GLY A 513 46.29 7.30 21.01
CA GLY A 513 46.16 7.68 22.42
C GLY A 513 44.88 7.13 23.04
N SER A 514 45.03 6.34 24.09
CA SER A 514 44.05 5.50 24.77
C SER A 514 43.20 6.21 25.84
N ALA A 515 42.03 5.62 26.09
CA ALA A 515 41.38 5.40 27.39
C ALA A 515 40.74 6.56 28.19
N HIS A 516 39.58 6.18 28.75
CA HIS A 516 38.86 6.70 29.92
C HIS A 516 37.89 7.87 29.77
N GLY A 517 36.70 7.66 30.36
CA GLY A 517 35.97 8.71 31.06
C GLY A 517 34.51 8.83 30.68
N ALA A 518 33.65 7.98 31.26
CA ALA A 518 32.26 8.33 31.47
C ALA A 518 32.18 9.53 32.42
N THR A 519 31.41 10.56 32.08
CA THR A 519 30.47 11.26 33.01
C THR A 519 29.70 12.36 32.30
N SER A 520 28.44 12.45 32.72
CA SER A 520 27.41 13.44 32.45
C SER A 520 27.84 14.88 32.71
N ALA A 521 27.25 15.82 31.96
CA ALA A 521 26.67 17.05 32.52
C ALA A 521 25.80 17.75 31.46
N ALA A 522 24.48 17.71 31.69
CA ALA A 522 23.55 18.71 31.23
C ALA A 522 23.58 19.85 32.26
N GLU A 523 23.79 21.09 31.81
CA GLU A 523 23.23 22.33 32.38
C GLU A 523 23.82 23.54 31.66
N ALA A 524 22.97 24.31 30.98
CA ALA A 524 23.06 25.76 30.88
C ALA A 524 21.78 26.29 30.23
N LEU A 525 20.88 26.84 31.05
CA LEU A 525 20.35 28.20 30.91
C LEU A 525 19.22 28.37 31.93
N GLY A 526 19.58 29.01 33.05
CA GLY A 526 18.64 29.42 34.08
C GLY A 526 17.91 30.68 33.69
N ILE A 527 16.61 30.74 34.02
CA ILE A 527 15.90 31.98 34.28
C ILE A 527 15.10 31.84 35.58
N SER A 528 15.50 32.71 36.51
CA SER A 528 14.94 33.21 37.76
C SER A 528 13.62 32.64 38.33
N ARG A 529 13.72 32.28 39.62
CA ARG A 529 12.64 32.11 40.60
C ARG A 529 11.89 33.43 40.86
N MET A 530 10.58 33.34 41.07
CA MET A 530 9.87 34.14 42.07
C MET A 530 8.99 33.22 42.92
N SER A 531 9.11 33.40 44.23
CA SER A 531 8.49 32.63 45.31
C SER A 531 7.07 33.12 45.63
N GLY A 532 6.17 32.19 45.96
CA GLY A 532 4.88 32.50 46.57
C GLY A 532 4.15 31.24 47.02
N SER A 533 4.41 30.83 48.27
CA SER A 533 3.72 29.73 48.96
C SER A 533 2.26 30.09 49.23
N LEU A 534 1.32 29.16 49.00
CA LEU A 534 0.12 29.02 49.84
C LEU A 534 -0.37 27.55 49.84
N ARG A 535 -0.72 27.11 51.05
CA ARG A 535 -1.23 25.80 51.44
C ARG A 535 -2.66 25.59 50.95
N GLY A 536 -3.07 24.33 50.73
CA GLY A 536 -4.43 23.89 51.07
C GLY A 536 -5.14 22.95 50.09
N SER A 537 -5.79 21.94 50.68
CA SER A 537 -6.89 21.09 50.20
C SER A 537 -6.66 20.06 49.08
N SER A 538 -6.36 18.84 49.54
CA SER A 538 -7.18 17.63 49.31
C SER A 538 -8.61 17.90 48.85
N LEU A 539 -8.99 17.36 47.68
CA LEU A 539 -10.32 16.91 47.19
C LEU A 539 -10.48 17.24 45.70
N ALA A 540 -10.27 16.23 44.83
CA ALA A 540 -10.93 16.03 43.52
C ALA A 540 -10.19 14.94 42.72
N LYS A 541 -10.03 13.76 43.33
CA LYS A 541 -10.00 12.50 42.58
C LYS A 541 -11.45 12.02 42.59
N ASP A 542 -12.18 12.34 41.52
CA ASP A 542 -13.47 11.75 41.09
C ASP A 542 -14.24 12.76 40.23
N ALA A 543 -13.89 12.84 38.94
CA ALA A 543 -14.75 13.41 37.89
C ALA A 543 -14.12 13.16 36.51
N LEU A 544 -14.02 11.90 36.08
CA LEU A 544 -13.78 11.54 34.67
C LEU A 544 -14.28 10.12 34.38
N SER A 545 -15.45 9.80 34.93
CA SER A 545 -16.22 8.60 34.64
C SER A 545 -17.67 9.01 34.44
N ARG A 546 -18.00 9.51 33.23
CA ARG A 546 -19.35 9.62 32.63
C ARG A 546 -19.31 10.59 31.45
N GLN A 547 -18.90 10.10 30.28
CA GLN A 547 -19.36 10.69 29.01
C GLN A 547 -19.14 9.73 27.84
N PHE A 548 -19.76 8.55 27.88
CA PHE A 548 -20.10 7.74 26.69
C PHE A 548 -21.29 6.86 27.07
N ALA A 549 -22.48 7.43 26.89
CA ALA A 549 -23.76 6.75 26.82
C ALA A 549 -24.73 7.72 26.13
N GLU A 550 -24.66 7.74 24.80
CA GLU A 550 -25.76 7.98 23.86
C GLU A 550 -25.29 7.67 22.44
#